data_AF-A0A9E4FQW6-F1
#
_entry.id   AF-A0A9E4FQW6-F1
#
_cell.length_a   1.000
_cell.length_b   1.000
_cell.length_c   1.000
_cell.angle_alpha   90.00
_cell.angle_beta   90.00
_cell.angle_gamma   90.00
#
_symmetry.space_group_name_H-M   'P 1'
#
loop_
_entity.id
_entity.type
_entity.pdbx_description
1 polymer ?
#
loop_
_entity_poly.entity_id
_entity_poly.type
_entity_poly.pdbx_seq_one_letter_code
_entity_poly.pdbx_strand_id
1 'polypeptide(L)' 'MSHAFSLQGVIQSLHTFWASQGCTIGHPHSEKVGAGTMNPATFLRVLGPEPWRVGYVEPSFRSDDGRYAENP' A
#
# COMPACT_ATOMS: atom_id res chain seq x y z
N MET A 1 -3.59 -29.24 -2.67
CA MET A 1 -3.92 -28.26 -3.72
C MET A 1 -3.23 -26.96 -3.36
N SER A 2 -2.36 -26.42 -4.21
CA SER A 2 -1.74 -25.12 -3.95
C SER A 2 -2.83 -24.05 -4.04
N HIS A 3 -3.23 -23.48 -2.91
CA HIS A 3 -4.05 -22.27 -2.93
C HIS A 3 -3.15 -21.11 -3.37
N ALA A 4 -3.08 -20.88 -4.68
CA ALA A 4 -2.60 -19.61 -5.19
C ALA A 4 -3.57 -18.53 -4.68
N PHE A 5 -3.08 -17.60 -3.88
CA PHE A 5 -3.91 -16.49 -3.43
C PHE A 5 -4.26 -15.62 -4.64
N SER A 6 -5.54 -15.27 -4.79
CA SER A 6 -5.93 -14.19 -5.69
C SER A 6 -5.28 -12.88 -5.21
N LEU A 7 -5.15 -11.88 -6.09
CA LEU A 7 -4.64 -10.56 -5.70
C LEU A 7 -5.42 -9.99 -4.51
N GLN A 8 -6.74 -10.11 -4.53
CA GLN A 8 -7.61 -9.72 -3.42
C GLN A 8 -7.32 -10.54 -2.15
N GLY A 9 -7.10 -11.85 -2.28
CA GLY A 9 -6.72 -12.71 -1.16
C GLY A 9 -5.42 -12.29 -0.50
N VAL A 10 -4.39 -11.97 -1.29
CA VAL A 10 -3.11 -11.45 -0.79
C VAL A 10 -3.31 -10.13 -0.04
N ILE A 11 -4.03 -9.18 -0.63
CA ILE A 11 -4.32 -7.87 -0.02
C ILE A 11 -5.05 -8.07 1.32
N GLN A 12 -6.08 -8.91 1.35
CA GLN A 12 -6.85 -9.18 2.55
C GLN A 12 -5.99 -9.82 3.65
N SER A 13 -5.14 -10.80 3.30
CA SER A 13 -4.23 -11.44 4.25
C SER A 13 -3.23 -10.44 4.85
N LEU A 14 -2.68 -9.54 4.03
CA LEU A 14 -1.76 -8.49 4.50
C LEU A 14 -2.47 -7.48 5.41
N HIS A 15 -3.69 -7.07 5.07
CA HIS A 15 -4.52 -6.22 5.93
C HIS A 15 -4.78 -6.89 7.29
N THR A 16 -5.21 -8.15 7.30
CA THR A 16 -5.45 -8.90 8.54
C THR A 16 -4.17 -9.05 9.37
N PHE A 17 -3.05 -9.37 8.73
CA PHE A 17 -1.77 -9.48 9.42
C PHE A 17 -1.37 -8.16 10.08
N TRP A 18 -1.31 -7.05 9.33
CA TRP A 18 -0.87 -5.77 9.89
C TRP A 18 -1.85 -5.18 10.90
N ALA A 19 -3.16 -5.41 10.72
CA ALA A 19 -4.15 -5.08 11.75
C ALA A 19 -3.87 -5.84 13.05
N SER A 20 -3.55 -7.14 12.99
CA SER A 20 -3.18 -7.93 14.17
C SER A 20 -1.89 -7.44 14.85
N GLN A 21 -1.00 -6.79 14.09
CA GLN A 21 0.20 -6.17 14.64
C GLN A 21 -0.09 -4.81 15.29
N GLY A 22 -1.31 -4.27 15.20
CA GLY A 22 -1.70 -2.96 15.75
C GLY A 22 -1.49 -1.80 14.78
N CYS A 23 -1.42 -2.07 13.47
CA CYS A 23 -1.46 -1.02 12.46
C CYS A 23 -2.91 -0.61 12.16
N THR A 24 -3.15 0.70 12.03
CA THR A 24 -4.37 1.20 11.40
C THR A 24 -4.38 0.80 9.92
N ILE A 25 -5.47 0.21 9.43
CA ILE A 25 -5.62 -0.08 8.00
C ILE A 25 -6.19 1.15 7.30
N GLY A 26 -5.35 1.80 6.50
CA GLY A 26 -5.67 3.01 5.77
C GLY A 26 -6.21 2.74 4.36
N HIS A 27 -6.64 3.81 3.71
CA HIS A 27 -7.07 3.80 2.31
C HIS A 27 -5.99 4.44 1.41
N PRO A 28 -5.99 4.10 0.11
CA PRO A 28 -5.15 4.78 -0.88
C PRO A 28 -5.34 6.30 -0.85
N HIS A 29 -4.31 7.03 -1.25
CA HIS A 29 -4.46 8.46 -1.44
C HIS A 29 -5.36 8.74 -2.66
N SER A 30 -6.14 9.83 -2.62
CA SER A 30 -7.04 10.18 -3.70
C SER A 30 -6.30 10.67 -4.95
N GLU A 31 -5.08 11.20 -4.78
CA GLU A 31 -4.24 11.72 -5.86
C GLU A 31 -3.19 10.71 -6.32
N LYS A 32 -2.76 10.82 -7.58
CA LYS A 32 -1.72 9.97 -8.14
C LYS A 32 -0.39 10.22 -7.43
N VAL A 33 0.22 9.14 -6.95
CA VAL A 33 1.57 9.16 -6.35
C VAL A 33 2.44 8.07 -6.94
N GLY A 34 3.77 8.27 -6.95
CA GLY A 34 4.73 7.29 -7.48
C GLY A 34 5.08 6.14 -6.53
N ALA A 35 4.74 6.30 -5.24
CA ALA A 35 4.96 5.32 -4.18
C ALA A 35 4.11 5.65 -2.95
N GLY A 36 3.84 4.64 -2.12
CA GLY A 36 3.17 4.80 -0.82
C GLY A 36 3.85 5.80 0.12
N THR A 37 5.15 6.06 -0.04
CA THR A 37 5.90 7.05 0.75
C THR A 37 5.31 8.47 0.63
N MET A 38 4.69 8.80 -0.50
CA MET A 38 4.08 10.12 -0.73
C MET A 38 2.67 10.25 -0.14
N ASN A 39 2.03 9.15 0.28
CA ASN A 39 0.73 9.22 0.96
C ASN A 39 0.88 10.05 2.24
N PRO A 40 -0.02 11.01 2.54
CA PRO A 40 0.01 11.80 3.77
C PRO A 40 0.08 10.96 5.06
N ALA A 41 -0.52 9.76 5.04
CA ALA A 41 -0.45 8.79 6.13
C ALA A 41 0.98 8.26 6.38
N THR A 42 1.92 8.48 5.47
CA THR A 42 3.36 8.25 5.66
C THR A 42 4.11 9.57 5.70
N PHE A 43 4.10 10.35 4.61
CA PHE A 43 4.95 11.54 4.45
C PHE A 43 4.82 12.55 5.60
N LEU A 44 3.59 12.84 6.04
CA LEU A 44 3.37 13.79 7.13
C LEU A 44 3.51 13.14 8.50
N ARG A 45 3.16 11.85 8.62
CA ARG A 45 3.10 11.16 9.91
C ARG A 45 4.46 10.76 10.46
N VAL A 46 5.49 10.68 9.63
CA VAL A 46 6.88 10.44 10.09
C VAL A 46 7.52 11.65 10.79
N LEU A 47 6.92 12.84 10.68
CA LEU A 47 7.48 14.08 11.22
C LEU A 47 7.11 14.31 12.70
N GLY A 48 6.01 13.70 13.16
CA GLY A 48 5.49 13.90 14.51
C GLY A 48 6.19 13.02 15.55
N PRO A 49 6.21 13.43 16.84
CA PRO A 49 6.71 12.61 17.93
C PRO A 49 5.76 11.45 18.28
N GLU A 50 4.51 11.49 17.83
CA GLU A 50 3.50 10.49 18.16
C GLU A 50 3.79 9.15 17.48
N PRO A 51 3.70 8.02 18.21
CA PRO A 51 3.78 6.71 17.61
C PRO A 51 2.76 6.55 16.48
N TRP A 52 3.20 6.04 15.34
CA TRP A 52 2.35 5.84 14.18
C TRP A 52 2.64 4.52 13.50
N ARG A 53 1.58 3.70 13.31
CA ARG A 53 1.63 2.39 12.68
C ARG A 53 0.46 2.26 11.73
N VAL A 54 0.73 2.15 10.43
CA VAL A 54 -0.30 2.11 9.40
C VAL A 54 0.07 1.07 8.35
N GLY A 55 -0.94 0.39 7.80
CA GLY A 55 -0.81 -0.48 6.63
C GLY A 55 -1.89 -0.12 5.61
N TYR A 56 -1.55 -0.08 4.33
CA TYR A 56 -2.48 0.25 3.24
C TYR A 56 -1.92 -0.23 1.90
N VAL A 57 -2.82 -0.37 0.92
CA VAL A 57 -2.45 -0.51 -0.49
C VAL A 57 -2.33 0.88 -1.10
N GLU A 58 -1.30 1.11 -1.92
CA GLU A 58 -1.16 2.34 -2.70
C GLU A 58 -0.98 2.02 -4.19
N PRO A 59 -1.98 2.32 -5.03
CA PRO A 59 -1.82 2.33 -6.48
C PRO A 59 -0.76 3.35 -6.87
N SER A 60 0.40 2.88 -7.32
CA SER A 60 1.56 3.72 -7.61
C SER A 60 1.70 3.95 -9.11
N PHE A 61 1.75 5.22 -9.52
CA PHE A 61 1.84 5.64 -10.91
C PHE A 61 3.27 6.04 -11.26
N ARG A 62 3.90 5.29 -12.15
CA ARG A 62 5.28 5.53 -12.60
C ARG A 62 5.32 5.62 -14.12
N SER A 63 5.13 6.82 -14.65
CA SER A 63 5.01 7.04 -16.10
C SER A 63 6.22 6.53 -16.88
N ASP A 64 7.42 6.70 -16.33
CA ASP A 64 8.68 6.29 -16.99
C ASP A 64 8.85 4.75 -17.05
N ASP A 65 8.13 4.01 -16.21
CA ASP A 65 8.12 2.53 -16.19
C ASP A 65 7.17 1.94 -17.23
N GLY A 66 6.46 2.76 -18.02
CA GLY A 66 5.52 2.31 -19.03
C GLY A 66 6.16 1.43 -20.13
N ARG A 67 5.54 0.30 -20.45
CA ARG A 67 5.97 -0.63 -21.51
C ARG A 67 4.84 -1.02 -22.45
N TYR A 68 3.88 -0.12 -22.67
CA TYR A 68 2.73 -0.30 -23.58
C TYR A 68 1.92 -1.59 -23.38
N ALA A 69 1.96 -2.19 -22.17
CA ALA A 69 1.39 -3.50 -21.86
C ALA A 69 1.97 -4.68 -22.69
N GLU A 70 3.17 -4.53 -23.22
CA GLU A 70 3.89 -5.56 -23.97
C GLU A 70 4.98 -6.26 -23.14
N ASN A 71 5.28 -5.74 -21.94
CA ASN A 71 6.17 -6.38 -20.98
C ASN A 71 5.37 -7.37 -20.11
N PRO A 72 5.85 -8.62 -19.92
CA PRO A 72 5.16 -9.65 -19.14
C PRO A 72 5.06 -9.30 -17.65
#